data_AF-A0A9D5TJT1-F1
#
_entry.id   AF-A0A9D5TJT1-F1
#
_cell.length_a   1.000
_cell.length_b   1.000
_cell.length_c   1.000
_cell.angle_alpha   90.00
_cell.angle_beta   90.00
_cell.angle_gamma   90.00
#
_symmetry.space_group_name_H-M   'P 1'
#
loop_
_entity.id
_entity.type
_entity.pdbx_description
1 polymer ?
#
loop_
_entity_poly.entity_id
_entity_poly.type
_entity_poly.pdbx_seq_one_letter_code
_entity_poly.pdbx_strand_id
1 'polypeptide(L)'
;MKRSILRMICACGLMLLAMTAVAVIFAAEQQENTVYAWQRVKFSTSQEVRLFDASGKLLQTLSPQGGQAVSKLLPEGSYYAICGELSAAFFLHSNRTVTMQNGCGWAEDNVVHFTAEPVGSIRTELIASREIYEFCIIGDGFERRKTVYAQVGQDLTCEFLGIPYGSYRLYCNGIELTALTLDAKRPNQSVSLIPITN
;
A
#
# COMPACT_ATOMS: atom_id res chain seq x y z
N MET A 1 22.07 21.06 64.34
CA MET A 1 22.25 20.15 63.17
C MET A 1 21.01 19.30 62.81
N LYS A 2 19.78 19.61 63.27
CA LYS A 2 18.57 18.80 62.95
C LYS A 2 17.59 19.42 61.94
N ARG A 3 17.76 20.70 61.56
CA ARG A 3 16.83 21.41 60.63
C ARG A 3 17.22 21.31 59.15
N SER A 4 18.49 21.02 58.86
CA SER A 4 19.04 20.99 57.48
C SER A 4 18.73 19.67 56.76
N ILE A 5 18.73 18.55 57.48
CA ILE A 5 18.46 17.20 56.94
C ILE A 5 16.99 17.06 56.53
N LEU A 6 16.06 17.67 57.28
CA LEU A 6 14.63 17.59 56.99
C LEU A 6 14.23 18.35 55.70
N ARG A 7 14.94 19.45 55.36
CA ARG A 7 14.71 20.19 54.11
C ARG A 7 15.26 19.46 52.88
N MET A 8 16.37 18.75 53.04
CA MET A 8 17.01 18.00 51.96
C MET A 8 16.22 16.73 51.59
N ILE A 9 15.63 16.03 52.57
CA ILE A 9 14.77 14.87 52.32
C ILE A 9 13.47 15.28 51.61
N CYS A 10 12.92 16.46 51.94
CA CYS A 10 11.69 16.97 51.31
C CYS A 10 11.92 17.35 49.83
N ALA A 11 13.08 17.91 49.49
CA ALA A 11 13.43 18.25 48.11
C ALA A 11 13.71 17.00 47.24
N CYS A 12 14.38 15.97 47.79
CA CYS A 12 14.59 14.71 47.07
C CYS A 12 13.29 13.92 46.89
N GLY A 13 12.39 13.94 47.87
CA GLY A 13 11.07 13.29 47.77
C GLY A 13 10.17 13.92 46.70
N LEU A 14 10.21 15.25 46.54
CA LEU A 14 9.46 15.97 45.51
C LEU A 14 10.02 15.76 44.09
N MET A 15 11.35 15.63 43.92
CA MET A 15 11.94 15.29 42.61
C MET A 15 11.60 13.86 42.17
N LEU A 16 11.60 12.89 43.09
CA LEU A 16 11.24 11.50 42.76
C LEU A 16 9.77 11.33 42.37
N LEU A 17 8.85 12.08 43.01
CA LEU A 17 7.45 12.14 42.61
C LEU A 17 7.23 12.85 41.26
N ALA A 18 8.05 13.85 40.92
CA ALA A 18 7.98 14.50 39.62
C ALA A 18 8.49 13.59 38.49
N MET A 19 9.54 12.79 38.71
CA MET A 19 10.05 11.88 37.68
C MET A 19 9.12 10.68 37.42
N THR A 20 8.39 10.19 38.42
CA THR A 20 7.37 9.15 38.19
C THR A 20 6.12 9.72 37.52
N ALA A 21 5.71 10.96 37.83
CA ALA A 21 4.60 11.61 37.12
C ALA A 21 4.94 11.85 35.64
N VAL A 22 6.17 12.24 35.31
CA VAL A 22 6.60 12.45 33.93
C VAL A 22 6.67 11.12 33.15
N ALA A 23 7.12 10.03 33.77
CA ALA A 23 7.10 8.70 33.14
C ALA A 23 5.67 8.17 32.88
N VAL A 24 4.69 8.54 33.71
CA VAL A 24 3.28 8.17 33.51
C VAL A 24 2.61 9.02 32.43
N ILE A 25 3.05 10.27 32.22
CA ILE A 25 2.51 11.15 31.15
C ILE A 25 3.03 10.74 29.76
N PHE A 26 4.22 10.14 29.66
CA PHE A 26 4.75 9.64 28.38
C PHE A 26 4.36 8.19 28.04
N ALA A 27 3.65 7.51 28.95
CA ALA A 27 2.91 6.29 28.64
C ALA A 27 1.44 6.60 28.29
N ALA A 28 1.17 7.78 27.72
CA ALA A 28 0.01 7.94 26.88
C ALA A 28 0.18 6.92 25.74
N GLU A 29 -0.56 5.83 25.85
CA GLU A 29 -0.80 4.88 24.79
C GLU A 29 -0.86 5.67 23.48
N GLN A 30 -0.02 5.31 22.51
CA GLN A 30 -0.51 5.32 21.15
C GLN A 30 -1.66 4.31 21.13
N GLN A 31 -2.79 4.73 21.67
CA GLN A 31 -4.07 4.15 21.35
C GLN A 31 -4.21 4.50 19.88
N GLU A 32 -3.72 3.59 19.03
CA GLU A 32 -4.13 3.54 17.65
C GLU A 32 -5.64 3.69 17.71
N ASN A 33 -6.10 4.86 17.33
CA ASN A 33 -7.50 5.13 17.18
C ASN A 33 -7.83 4.30 15.94
N THR A 34 -8.11 3.01 16.12
CA THR A 34 -8.50 2.11 15.05
C THR A 34 -9.85 2.62 14.59
N VAL A 35 -9.82 3.61 13.70
CA VAL A 35 -11.01 4.06 13.02
C VAL A 35 -11.43 2.85 12.21
N TYR A 36 -12.46 2.14 12.69
CA TYR A 36 -13.15 1.11 11.91
C TYR A 36 -13.82 1.81 10.73
N ALA A 37 -13.03 2.17 9.73
CA ALA A 37 -13.49 2.84 8.54
C ALA A 37 -14.06 1.74 7.65
N TRP A 38 -15.36 1.51 7.78
CA TRP A 38 -16.05 0.70 6.80
C TRP A 38 -15.99 1.40 5.45
N GLN A 39 -15.70 0.65 4.40
CA GLN A 39 -15.36 1.21 3.11
C GLN A 39 -16.01 0.42 1.98
N ARG A 40 -16.16 1.09 0.85
CA ARG A 40 -16.60 0.43 -0.39
C ARG A 40 -15.37 0.08 -1.20
N VAL A 41 -15.37 -1.12 -1.77
CA VAL A 41 -14.43 -1.50 -2.81
C VAL A 41 -15.09 -1.31 -4.17
N LYS A 42 -14.32 -0.81 -5.14
CA LYS A 42 -14.74 -0.69 -6.53
C LYS A 42 -14.14 -1.84 -7.33
N PHE A 43 -14.87 -2.31 -8.33
CA PHE A 43 -14.39 -3.29 -9.28
C PHE A 43 -14.52 -2.69 -10.68
N SER A 44 -13.42 -2.67 -11.44
CA SER A 44 -13.44 -2.27 -12.84
C SER A 44 -13.86 -3.46 -13.69
N THR A 45 -15.13 -3.49 -14.11
CA THR A 45 -15.70 -4.62 -14.85
C THR A 45 -17.01 -4.26 -15.54
N SER A 46 -17.29 -4.93 -16.66
CA SER A 46 -18.58 -4.93 -17.35
C SER A 46 -19.46 -6.13 -16.99
N GLN A 47 -18.97 -7.05 -16.16
CA GLN A 47 -19.67 -8.25 -15.72
C GLN A 47 -20.08 -8.17 -14.25
N GLU A 48 -21.02 -9.03 -13.85
CA GLU A 48 -21.43 -9.17 -12.46
C GLU A 48 -20.26 -9.62 -11.57
N VAL A 49 -20.17 -9.04 -10.37
CA VAL A 49 -19.20 -9.44 -9.35
C VAL A 49 -19.92 -10.09 -8.17
N ARG A 50 -19.55 -11.33 -7.86
CA ARG A 50 -19.97 -12.01 -6.62
C ARG A 50 -18.88 -11.84 -5.58
N LEU A 51 -19.21 -11.20 -4.47
CA LEU A 51 -18.28 -10.87 -3.39
C LEU A 51 -18.55 -11.74 -2.17
N PHE A 52 -17.50 -12.35 -1.63
CA PHE A 52 -17.52 -13.28 -0.51
C PHE A 52 -16.61 -12.79 0.61
N ASP A 53 -16.93 -13.15 1.85
CA ASP A 53 -16.02 -12.98 2.98
C ASP A 53 -14.95 -14.08 3.03
N ALA A 54 -14.03 -13.97 3.99
CA ALA A 54 -12.95 -14.92 4.21
C ALA A 54 -13.41 -16.37 4.47
N SER A 55 -14.65 -16.57 4.96
CA SER A 55 -15.22 -17.90 5.20
C SER A 55 -15.83 -18.54 3.95
N GLY A 56 -15.87 -17.81 2.82
CA GLY A 56 -16.52 -18.23 1.59
C GLY A 56 -18.02 -17.94 1.56
N LYS A 57 -18.56 -17.20 2.53
CA LYS A 57 -19.97 -16.80 2.52
C LYS A 57 -20.16 -15.67 1.51
N LEU A 58 -21.15 -15.83 0.62
CA LEU A 58 -21.56 -14.77 -0.30
C LEU A 58 -22.12 -13.58 0.49
N LEU A 59 -21.50 -12.42 0.35
CA LEU A 59 -21.94 -11.17 0.95
C LEU A 59 -22.86 -10.40 0.02
N GLN A 60 -22.46 -10.28 -1.26
CA GLN A 60 -23.11 -9.39 -2.22
C GLN A 60 -22.96 -9.93 -3.65
N THR A 61 -23.97 -9.65 -4.46
CA THR A 61 -23.89 -9.76 -5.92
C THR A 61 -24.02 -8.34 -6.48
N LEU A 62 -23.01 -7.89 -7.20
CA LEU A 62 -22.86 -6.51 -7.65
C LEU A 62 -23.02 -6.45 -9.17
N SER A 63 -24.03 -5.72 -9.63
CA SER A 63 -24.22 -5.47 -11.06
C SER A 63 -23.44 -4.22 -11.48
N PRO A 64 -22.63 -4.29 -12.54
CA PRO A 64 -21.83 -3.17 -12.98
C PRO A 64 -22.70 -2.07 -13.60
N GLN A 65 -22.35 -0.82 -13.34
CA GLN A 65 -22.90 0.37 -13.99
C GLN A 65 -21.76 1.23 -14.52
N GLY A 66 -21.80 1.55 -15.82
CA GLY A 66 -20.76 2.34 -16.46
C GLY A 66 -19.36 1.70 -16.40
N GLY A 67 -19.27 0.36 -16.45
CA GLY A 67 -18.01 -0.37 -16.36
C GLY A 67 -17.44 -0.51 -14.95
N GLN A 68 -18.24 -0.21 -13.92
CA GLN A 68 -17.83 -0.34 -12.52
C GLN A 68 -18.90 -1.04 -11.68
N ALA A 69 -18.50 -1.95 -10.80
CA ALA A 69 -19.34 -2.47 -9.73
C ALA A 69 -18.81 -1.95 -8.38
N VAL A 70 -19.70 -1.56 -7.46
CA VAL A 70 -19.31 -0.97 -6.17
C VAL A 70 -20.01 -1.69 -5.04
N SER A 71 -19.25 -2.13 -4.03
CA SER A 71 -19.80 -2.82 -2.87
C SER A 71 -20.58 -1.89 -1.94
N LYS A 72 -21.41 -2.46 -1.06
CA LYS A 72 -21.79 -1.83 0.21
C LYS A 72 -20.55 -1.66 1.11
N LEU A 73 -20.73 -0.95 2.21
CA LEU A 73 -19.69 -0.76 3.22
C LEU A 73 -19.23 -2.11 3.80
N LEU A 74 -17.92 -2.30 3.84
CA LEU A 74 -17.22 -3.49 4.30
C LEU A 74 -16.21 -3.10 5.39
N PRO A 75 -16.05 -3.89 6.46
CA PRO A 75 -14.97 -3.70 7.41
C PRO A 75 -13.60 -4.06 6.77
N GLU A 76 -12.53 -3.72 7.47
CA GLU A 76 -11.20 -4.28 7.17
C GLU A 76 -11.27 -5.81 7.18
N GLY A 77 -10.56 -6.46 6.25
CA GLY A 77 -10.49 -7.91 6.22
C GLY A 77 -10.15 -8.51 4.86
N SER A 78 -10.15 -9.84 4.81
CA SER A 78 -9.93 -10.61 3.58
C SER A 78 -11.25 -10.92 2.88
N TYR A 79 -11.23 -10.78 1.55
CA TYR A 79 -12.39 -10.97 0.68
C TYR A 79 -12.00 -11.73 -0.58
N TYR A 80 -13.00 -12.37 -1.18
CA TYR A 80 -12.87 -13.02 -2.48
C TYR A 80 -13.94 -12.46 -3.42
N ALA A 81 -13.55 -12.14 -4.65
CA ALA A 81 -14.48 -11.70 -5.69
C ALA A 81 -14.38 -12.61 -6.92
N ILE A 82 -15.53 -12.96 -7.49
CA ILE A 82 -15.66 -13.73 -8.72
C ILE A 82 -16.34 -12.86 -9.77
N CYS A 83 -15.77 -12.80 -10.97
CA CYS A 83 -16.26 -12.03 -12.11
C CYS A 83 -16.13 -12.89 -13.38
N GLY A 84 -17.24 -13.50 -13.82
CA GLY A 84 -17.21 -14.54 -14.85
C GLY A 84 -16.36 -15.73 -14.39
N GLU A 85 -15.39 -16.15 -15.21
CA GLU A 85 -14.43 -17.22 -14.88
C GLU A 85 -13.22 -16.71 -14.06
N LEU A 86 -13.13 -15.40 -13.79
CA LEU A 86 -12.02 -14.80 -13.07
C LEU A 86 -12.32 -14.75 -11.56
N SER A 87 -11.29 -14.98 -10.75
CA SER A 87 -11.40 -14.86 -9.29
C SER A 87 -10.21 -14.09 -8.73
N ALA A 88 -10.45 -13.28 -7.70
CA ALA A 88 -9.42 -12.47 -7.07
C ALA A 88 -9.62 -12.45 -5.55
N ALA A 89 -8.55 -12.72 -4.81
CA ALA A 89 -8.49 -12.62 -3.36
C ALA A 89 -7.75 -11.35 -2.98
N PHE A 90 -8.30 -10.58 -2.05
CA PHE A 90 -7.72 -9.31 -1.63
C PHE A 90 -7.98 -9.01 -0.16
N PHE A 91 -7.09 -8.22 0.42
CA PHE A 91 -7.27 -7.63 1.74
C PHE A 91 -7.68 -6.16 1.57
N LEU A 92 -8.78 -5.77 2.20
CA LEU A 92 -9.20 -4.38 2.31
C LEU A 92 -8.70 -3.84 3.64
N HIS A 93 -7.84 -2.83 3.60
CA HIS A 93 -7.27 -2.18 4.79
C HIS A 93 -8.18 -1.05 5.29
N SER A 94 -8.16 -0.80 6.60
CA SER A 94 -8.84 0.34 7.24
C SER A 94 -8.43 1.71 6.71
N ASN A 95 -7.30 1.83 6.00
CA ASN A 95 -6.83 3.08 5.41
C ASN A 95 -7.30 3.35 3.98
N ARG A 96 -8.26 2.58 3.42
CA ARG A 96 -8.64 2.70 2.00
C ARG A 96 -7.49 2.32 1.10
N THR A 97 -6.89 1.17 1.35
CA THR A 97 -6.05 0.50 0.37
C THR A 97 -6.50 -0.93 0.21
N VAL A 98 -6.24 -1.49 -0.97
CA VAL A 98 -6.54 -2.88 -1.29
C VAL A 98 -5.24 -3.55 -1.68
N THR A 99 -4.92 -4.67 -1.04
CA THR A 99 -3.77 -5.49 -1.39
C THR A 99 -4.26 -6.78 -2.02
N MET A 100 -3.78 -7.09 -3.22
CA MET A 100 -4.04 -8.38 -3.85
C MET A 100 -3.27 -9.46 -3.11
N GLN A 101 -3.98 -10.52 -2.72
CA GLN A 101 -3.40 -11.69 -2.07
C GLN A 101 -3.18 -12.82 -3.09
N ASN A 102 -4.13 -13.01 -4.01
CA ASN A 102 -4.06 -14.04 -5.03
C ASN A 102 -5.06 -13.77 -6.17
N GLY A 103 -4.92 -14.51 -7.26
CA GLY A 103 -5.89 -14.58 -8.34
C GLY A 103 -5.61 -13.62 -9.50
N CYS A 104 -6.67 -13.40 -10.27
CA CYS A 104 -6.68 -12.81 -11.59
C CYS A 104 -6.88 -11.30 -11.54
N GLY A 105 -5.94 -10.55 -10.96
CA GLY A 105 -6.10 -9.10 -10.84
C GLY A 105 -4.97 -8.34 -10.17
N TRP A 106 -5.09 -7.01 -10.24
CA TRP A 106 -4.32 -6.06 -9.44
C TRP A 106 -5.30 -5.08 -8.77
N ALA A 107 -4.81 -4.30 -7.81
CA ALA A 107 -5.59 -3.23 -7.20
C ALA A 107 -4.84 -1.90 -7.26
N GLU A 108 -5.52 -0.83 -7.61
CA GLU A 108 -5.00 0.54 -7.58
C GLU A 108 -6.09 1.48 -7.04
N ASP A 109 -5.75 2.40 -6.13
CA ASP A 109 -6.69 3.39 -5.58
C ASP A 109 -8.04 2.83 -5.05
N ASN A 110 -8.04 1.64 -4.45
CA ASN A 110 -9.24 0.87 -4.01
C ASN A 110 -10.13 0.31 -5.13
N VAL A 111 -9.60 0.27 -6.35
CA VAL A 111 -10.22 -0.38 -7.48
C VAL A 111 -9.54 -1.72 -7.69
N VAL A 112 -10.32 -2.80 -7.70
CA VAL A 112 -9.86 -4.13 -8.10
C VAL A 112 -10.12 -4.28 -9.59
N HIS A 113 -9.07 -4.65 -10.32
CA HIS A 113 -9.11 -4.91 -11.76
C HIS A 113 -8.96 -6.40 -12.00
N PHE A 114 -9.80 -6.95 -12.89
CA PHE A 114 -9.72 -8.35 -13.28
C PHE A 114 -8.97 -8.51 -14.61
N THR A 115 -8.20 -9.57 -14.73
CA THR A 115 -7.49 -9.93 -15.97
C THR A 115 -7.42 -11.45 -16.14
N ALA A 116 -7.57 -11.93 -17.37
CA ALA A 116 -7.40 -13.35 -17.68
C ALA A 116 -5.93 -13.79 -17.63
N GLU A 117 -5.01 -12.84 -17.84
CA GLU A 117 -3.57 -13.10 -17.84
C GLU A 117 -2.96 -12.79 -16.47
N PRO A 118 -1.98 -13.61 -16.00
CA PRO A 118 -1.24 -13.30 -14.79
C PRO A 118 -0.53 -11.95 -14.87
N VAL A 119 -0.61 -11.19 -13.79
CA VAL A 119 0.02 -9.88 -13.68
C VAL A 119 0.79 -9.76 -12.37
N GLY A 120 1.71 -8.81 -12.36
CA GLY A 120 2.62 -8.51 -11.27
C GLY A 120 2.76 -7.01 -11.01
N SER A 121 3.72 -6.66 -10.16
CA SER A 121 4.07 -5.28 -9.87
C SER A 121 5.57 -5.00 -9.91
N ILE A 122 5.91 -3.76 -10.25
CA ILE A 122 7.25 -3.22 -10.13
C ILE A 122 7.17 -1.98 -9.24
N ARG A 123 7.94 -1.99 -8.15
CA ARG A 123 8.13 -0.87 -7.23
C ARG A 123 9.56 -0.37 -7.33
N THR A 124 9.75 0.94 -7.39
CA THR A 124 11.06 1.59 -7.39
C THR A 124 11.18 2.48 -6.17
N GLU A 125 12.37 2.55 -5.59
CA GLU A 125 12.68 3.36 -4.41
C GLU A 125 13.98 4.14 -4.66
N LEU A 126 13.99 5.45 -4.38
CA LEU A 126 15.18 6.29 -4.46
C LEU A 126 15.10 7.51 -3.55
N ILE A 127 16.23 8.17 -3.33
CA ILE A 127 16.27 9.53 -2.79
C ILE A 127 16.22 10.52 -3.95
N ALA A 128 15.26 11.43 -3.92
CA ALA A 128 15.08 12.38 -5.00
C ALA A 128 16.27 13.36 -5.12
N SER A 129 16.94 13.37 -6.27
CA SER A 129 17.96 14.36 -6.66
C SER A 129 17.43 15.52 -7.51
N ARG A 130 16.15 15.46 -7.91
CA ARG A 130 15.45 16.45 -8.76
C ARG A 130 13.96 16.43 -8.46
N GLU A 131 13.23 17.38 -9.06
CA GLU A 131 11.80 17.58 -8.77
C GLU A 131 10.85 16.74 -9.63
N ILE A 132 11.30 16.24 -10.78
CA ILE A 132 10.46 15.51 -11.74
C ILE A 132 11.16 14.23 -12.18
N TYR A 133 10.40 13.13 -12.15
CA TYR A 133 10.82 11.82 -12.63
C TYR A 133 9.80 11.25 -13.60
N GLU A 134 10.28 10.79 -14.75
CA GLU A 134 9.50 10.05 -15.73
C GLU A 134 9.97 8.59 -15.74
N PHE A 135 9.21 7.72 -15.10
CA PHE A 135 9.47 6.29 -15.13
C PHE A 135 8.77 5.66 -16.34
N CYS A 136 9.45 4.76 -17.02
CA CYS A 136 8.89 3.98 -18.12
C CYS A 136 9.25 2.50 -18.00
N ILE A 137 8.28 1.63 -18.24
CA ILE A 137 8.50 0.18 -18.34
C ILE A 137 8.17 -0.22 -19.77
N ILE A 138 9.10 -0.89 -20.44
CA ILE A 138 8.96 -1.33 -21.83
C ILE A 138 9.41 -2.79 -21.95
N GLY A 139 8.60 -3.63 -22.58
CA GLY A 139 8.94 -5.03 -22.84
C GLY A 139 7.73 -5.83 -23.30
N ASP A 140 7.96 -6.89 -24.10
CA ASP A 140 6.94 -7.85 -24.52
C ASP A 140 5.63 -7.23 -25.05
N GLY A 141 5.74 -6.14 -25.83
CA GLY A 141 4.59 -5.44 -26.41
C GLY A 141 3.79 -4.58 -25.41
N PHE A 142 4.24 -4.49 -24.16
CA PHE A 142 3.67 -3.63 -23.13
C PHE A 142 4.56 -2.40 -22.90
N GLU A 143 3.91 -1.24 -22.77
CA GLU A 143 4.55 0.01 -22.38
C GLU A 143 3.69 0.74 -21.35
N ARG A 144 4.31 1.24 -20.28
CA ARG A 144 3.64 2.12 -19.30
C ARG A 144 4.58 3.19 -18.80
N ARG A 145 4.06 4.42 -18.68
CA ARG A 145 4.78 5.60 -18.18
C ARG A 145 4.10 6.15 -16.94
N LYS A 146 4.89 6.69 -16.01
CA LYS A 146 4.41 7.42 -14.83
C LYS A 146 5.33 8.60 -14.54
N THR A 147 4.73 9.78 -14.39
CA THR A 147 5.44 10.98 -13.95
C THR A 147 5.22 11.18 -12.46
N VAL A 148 6.30 11.36 -11.71
CA VAL A 148 6.26 11.57 -10.26
C VAL A 148 6.99 12.87 -9.93
N TYR A 149 6.35 13.70 -9.12
CA TYR A 149 6.90 14.94 -8.59
C TYR A 149 7.41 14.71 -7.17
N ALA A 150 8.58 15.25 -6.86
CA ALA A 150 9.23 15.08 -5.57
C ALA A 150 9.95 16.36 -5.14
N GLN A 151 10.26 16.48 -3.85
CA GLN A 151 11.22 17.48 -3.38
C GLN A 151 12.62 16.86 -3.34
N VAL A 152 13.66 17.65 -3.63
CA VAL A 152 15.04 17.19 -3.53
C VAL A 152 15.34 16.74 -2.09
N GLY A 153 15.92 15.55 -1.93
CA GLY A 153 16.19 14.89 -0.65
C GLY A 153 15.06 14.01 -0.12
N GLN A 154 13.88 13.99 -0.76
CA GLN A 154 12.75 13.18 -0.35
C GLN A 154 12.90 11.70 -0.74
N ASP A 155 12.48 10.79 0.13
CA ASP A 155 12.22 9.39 -0.25
C ASP A 155 11.10 9.32 -1.29
N LEU A 156 11.43 8.79 -2.47
CA LEU A 156 10.52 8.66 -3.59
C LEU A 156 10.23 7.18 -3.87
N THR A 157 8.96 6.84 -3.91
CA THR A 157 8.49 5.54 -4.40
C THR A 157 7.69 5.74 -5.68
N CYS A 158 7.94 4.91 -6.69
CA CYS A 158 7.07 4.77 -7.86
C CYS A 158 6.63 3.32 -7.99
N GLU A 159 5.34 3.09 -8.22
CA GLU A 159 4.77 1.76 -8.34
C GLU A 159 3.97 1.64 -9.63
N PHE A 160 4.19 0.52 -10.32
CA PHE A 160 3.46 0.04 -11.47
C PHE A 160 2.80 -1.28 -11.10
N LEU A 161 1.47 -1.32 -11.23
CA LEU A 161 0.63 -2.46 -10.87
C LEU A 161 -0.02 -3.04 -12.12
N GLY A 162 -0.38 -4.32 -12.12
CA GLY A 162 -1.07 -4.94 -13.24
C GLY A 162 -0.20 -5.08 -14.49
N ILE A 163 1.09 -5.34 -14.31
CA ILE A 163 2.02 -5.56 -15.42
C ILE A 163 1.93 -7.03 -15.80
N PRO A 164 1.70 -7.39 -17.09
CA PRO A 164 1.73 -8.79 -17.51
C PRO A 164 3.04 -9.50 -17.13
N TYR A 165 3.03 -10.83 -17.06
CA TYR A 165 4.27 -11.58 -16.92
C TYR A 165 5.08 -11.50 -18.21
N GLY A 166 6.39 -11.30 -18.06
CA GLY A 166 7.27 -10.99 -19.18
C GLY A 166 8.63 -10.44 -18.74
N SER A 167 9.44 -10.09 -19.73
CA SER A 167 10.74 -9.44 -19.58
C SER A 167 10.65 -7.97 -19.94
N TYR A 168 11.13 -7.12 -19.04
CA TYR A 168 10.96 -5.68 -19.10
C TYR A 168 12.28 -4.95 -18.88
N ARG A 169 12.37 -3.74 -19.41
CA ARG A 169 13.39 -2.75 -19.07
C ARG A 169 12.71 -1.57 -18.38
N LEU A 170 13.28 -1.17 -17.25
CA LEU A 170 12.86 0.00 -16.50
C LEU A 170 13.76 1.18 -16.87
N TYR A 171 13.13 2.30 -17.24
CA TYR A 171 13.78 3.56 -17.54
C TYR A 171 13.36 4.63 -16.56
N CYS A 172 14.24 5.59 -16.31
CA CYS A 172 13.93 6.83 -15.62
C CYS A 172 14.54 8.01 -16.38
N ASN A 173 13.72 8.98 -16.76
CA ASN A 173 14.12 10.15 -17.56
C ASN A 173 14.90 9.76 -18.83
N GLY A 174 14.48 8.69 -19.50
CA GLY A 174 15.12 8.16 -20.71
C GLY A 174 16.37 7.31 -20.49
N ILE A 175 16.87 7.18 -19.26
CA ILE A 175 18.03 6.34 -18.94
C ILE A 175 17.55 4.96 -18.51
N GLU A 176 18.09 3.89 -19.12
CA GLU A 176 17.82 2.52 -18.69
C GLU A 176 18.45 2.27 -17.32
N LEU A 177 17.64 1.81 -16.38
CA LEU A 177 18.06 1.54 -15.01
C LEU A 177 18.41 0.07 -14.81
N THR A 178 17.52 -0.83 -15.26
CA THR A 178 17.68 -2.26 -15.08
C THR A 178 16.74 -3.06 -15.99
N ALA A 179 17.07 -4.33 -16.19
CA ALA A 179 16.19 -5.34 -16.78
C ALA A 179 15.56 -6.19 -15.67
N LEU A 180 14.28 -6.52 -15.84
CA LEU A 180 13.46 -7.22 -14.86
C LEU A 180 12.66 -8.32 -15.55
N THR A 181 12.33 -9.37 -14.81
CA THR A 181 11.39 -10.41 -15.27
C THR A 181 10.30 -10.58 -14.24
N LEU A 182 9.05 -10.51 -14.70
CA LEU A 182 7.87 -10.87 -13.91
C LEU A 182 7.40 -12.25 -14.34
N ASP A 183 7.33 -13.16 -13.38
CA ASP A 183 6.90 -14.54 -13.59
C ASP A 183 6.20 -15.07 -12.33
N ALA A 184 5.67 -16.29 -12.37
CA ALA A 184 4.96 -16.88 -11.23
C ALA A 184 5.81 -17.03 -9.96
N LYS A 185 7.16 -17.08 -10.08
CA LYS A 185 8.08 -17.14 -8.94
C LYS A 185 8.47 -15.74 -8.45
N ARG A 186 8.42 -14.75 -9.34
CA ARG A 186 8.78 -13.35 -9.10
C ARG A 186 7.67 -12.42 -9.62
N PRO A 187 6.47 -12.48 -9.05
CA PRO A 187 5.35 -11.67 -9.52
C PRO A 187 5.51 -10.20 -9.13
N ASN A 188 6.26 -9.91 -8.07
CA ASN A 188 6.50 -8.56 -7.59
C ASN A 188 8.00 -8.31 -7.53
N GLN A 189 8.45 -7.15 -8.00
CA GLN A 189 9.86 -6.75 -8.00
C GLN A 189 10.02 -5.37 -7.37
N SER A 190 11.01 -5.26 -6.48
CA SER A 190 11.44 -3.98 -5.91
C SER A 190 12.83 -3.62 -6.44
N VAL A 191 13.00 -2.38 -6.89
CA VAL A 191 14.25 -1.86 -7.43
C VAL A 191 14.67 -0.63 -6.63
N SER A 192 15.74 -0.76 -5.85
CA SER A 192 16.38 0.39 -5.21
C SER A 192 17.32 1.06 -6.22
N LEU A 193 17.09 2.33 -6.49
CA LEU A 193 17.85 3.12 -7.44
C LEU A 193 18.80 4.05 -6.71
N ILE A 194 20.01 4.18 -7.24
CA ILE A 194 20.97 5.16 -6.77
C ILE A 194 20.52 6.54 -7.31
N PRO A 195 20.71 7.65 -6.55
CA PRO A 195 20.41 8.98 -7.04
C PRO A 195 21.04 9.22 -8.42
N ILE A 196 20.21 9.50 -9.41
CA ILE A 196 20.66 9.78 -10.77
C ILE A 196 21.17 11.23 -10.76
N THR A 197 22.48 11.40 -10.62
CA THR A 197 23.15 12.68 -10.83
C THR A 197 23.24 12.92 -12.33
N ASN A 198 22.60 13.99 -12.81
CA ASN A 198 22.88 14.52 -14.14
C ASN A 198 24.27 15.16 -14.16
#